data_AF-A0A9P7EW58-F1
#
_entry.id   AF-A0A9P7EW58-F1
#
_cell.length_a   1.000
_cell.length_b   1.000
_cell.length_c   1.000
_cell.angle_alpha   90.00
_cell.angle_beta   90.00
_cell.angle_gamma   90.00
#
_symmetry.space_group_name_H-M   'P 1'
#
loop_
_entity.id
_entity.type
_entity.pdbx_description
1 polymer ?
#
loop_
_entity_poly.entity_id
_entity_poly.type
_entity_poly.pdbx_seq_one_letter_code
_entity_poly.pdbx_strand_id
1 'polypeptide(L)'
;MLCSYIKATRFRRWLARPDCPPAIQECRVLFDKVYAPKVPEDLYTLIRRRKAVLRASLKFDGIIYSRASTHLGNSQILFYPDGDRSLTPVPASIIYIYGTTTGEMSFAVQRHLPLDIHNDPFSMYPDFPAKLYSTNLQSSLEKVKVSWVVGHFARWAVSDSHAVILSLSRD
;
A
#
# COMPACT_ATOMS: atom_id res chain seq x y z
N MET A 1 -27.06 16.27 2.23
CA MET A 1 -25.68 15.76 2.08
C MET A 1 -25.44 14.95 0.80
N LEU A 2 -26.39 14.18 0.29
CA LEU A 2 -26.19 13.37 -0.93
C LEU A 2 -25.91 14.21 -2.19
N CYS A 3 -26.64 15.32 -2.40
CA CYS A 3 -26.42 16.19 -3.55
C CYS A 3 -25.04 16.86 -3.57
N SER A 4 -24.52 17.29 -2.41
CA SER A 4 -23.17 17.84 -2.32
C SER A 4 -22.10 16.77 -2.58
N TYR A 5 -22.30 15.54 -2.11
CA TYR A 5 -21.43 14.41 -2.42
C TYR A 5 -21.39 14.10 -3.92
N ILE A 6 -22.55 14.03 -4.59
CA ILE A 6 -22.68 13.77 -6.03
C ILE A 6 -22.03 14.90 -6.85
N LYS A 7 -22.23 16.16 -6.48
CA LYS A 7 -21.57 17.30 -7.15
C LYS A 7 -20.04 17.21 -7.02
N ALA A 8 -19.53 16.89 -5.84
CA ALA A 8 -18.10 16.73 -5.61
C ALA A 8 -17.49 15.52 -6.37
N THR A 9 -18.19 14.40 -6.49
CA THR A 9 -17.71 13.25 -7.28
C THR A 9 -17.74 13.52 -8.78
N ARG A 10 -18.79 14.18 -9.29
CA ARG A 10 -18.85 14.62 -10.71
C ARG A 10 -17.72 15.58 -11.04
N PHE A 11 -17.43 16.54 -10.17
CA PHE A 11 -16.33 17.47 -10.35
C PHE A 11 -14.96 16.77 -10.35
N ARG A 12 -14.71 15.88 -9.37
CA ARG A 12 -13.49 15.05 -9.34
C ARG A 12 -13.35 14.17 -10.58
N ARG A 13 -14.45 13.63 -11.10
CA ARG A 13 -14.46 12.86 -12.34
C ARG A 13 -14.10 13.74 -13.55
N TRP A 14 -14.62 14.96 -13.61
CA TRP A 14 -14.31 15.91 -14.69
C TRP A 14 -12.83 16.33 -14.67
N LEU A 15 -12.28 16.59 -13.48
CA LEU A 15 -10.84 16.88 -13.28
C LEU A 15 -9.90 15.73 -13.68
N ALA A 16 -10.40 14.50 -13.76
CA ALA A 16 -9.63 13.32 -14.10
C ALA A 16 -9.72 12.95 -15.58
N ARG A 17 -10.48 13.68 -16.41
CA ARG A 17 -10.61 13.37 -17.83
C ARG A 17 -9.39 13.87 -18.61
N PRO A 18 -8.97 13.17 -19.68
CA PRO A 18 -7.84 13.58 -20.51
C PRO A 18 -8.09 14.89 -21.27
N ASP A 19 -9.35 15.27 -21.49
CA ASP A 19 -9.77 16.52 -22.14
C ASP A 19 -9.95 17.70 -21.18
N CYS A 20 -9.59 17.55 -19.89
CA CYS A 20 -9.74 18.61 -18.90
C CYS A 20 -8.79 19.79 -19.20
N PRO A 21 -9.29 21.04 -19.35
CA PRO A 21 -8.45 22.19 -19.64
C PRO A 21 -7.33 22.38 -18.59
N PRO A 22 -6.09 22.76 -19.00
CA PRO A 22 -4.96 22.90 -18.07
C PRO A 22 -5.25 23.80 -16.87
N ALA A 23 -5.91 24.95 -17.07
CA ALA A 23 -6.28 25.88 -16.00
C ALA A 23 -7.18 25.24 -14.92
N ILE A 24 -8.00 24.26 -15.30
CA ILE A 24 -8.88 23.55 -14.36
C ILE A 24 -8.12 22.40 -13.67
N GLN A 25 -7.12 21.81 -14.33
CA GLN A 25 -6.21 20.86 -13.66
C GLN A 25 -5.40 21.54 -12.55
N GLU A 26 -5.04 22.81 -12.69
CA GLU A 26 -4.38 23.58 -11.62
C GLU A 26 -5.26 23.70 -10.37
N CYS A 27 -6.58 23.83 -10.52
CA CYS A 27 -7.51 23.84 -9.40
C CYS A 27 -7.43 22.54 -8.59
N ARG A 28 -7.15 21.40 -9.22
CA ARG A 28 -6.94 20.13 -8.50
C ARG A 28 -5.76 20.21 -7.55
N VAL A 29 -4.63 20.76 -8.01
CA VAL A 29 -3.43 20.96 -7.20
C VAL A 29 -3.73 21.90 -6.02
N LEU A 30 -4.46 22.98 -6.26
CA LEU A 30 -4.90 23.92 -5.23
C LEU A 30 -5.80 23.23 -4.19
N PHE A 31 -6.80 22.45 -4.62
CA PHE A 31 -7.69 21.74 -3.71
C PHE A 31 -6.95 20.69 -2.89
N ASP A 32 -6.06 19.91 -3.50
CA ASP A 32 -5.23 18.95 -2.81
C ASP A 32 -4.33 19.66 -1.78
N LYS A 33 -3.78 20.84 -2.11
CA LYS A 33 -2.95 21.63 -1.18
C LYS A 33 -3.75 22.21 -0.01
N VAL A 34 -4.95 22.74 -0.26
CA VAL A 34 -5.76 23.44 0.76
C VAL A 34 -6.50 22.43 1.65
N TYR A 35 -7.13 21.43 1.04
CA TYR A 35 -8.05 20.50 1.70
C TYR A 35 -7.49 19.09 1.89
N ALA A 36 -6.19 18.85 1.66
CA ALA A 36 -5.57 17.59 2.03
C ALA A 36 -5.87 17.25 3.50
N PRO A 37 -6.24 15.99 3.78
CA PRO A 37 -6.43 15.55 5.15
C PRO A 37 -5.13 15.74 5.94
N LYS A 38 -5.28 16.02 7.24
CA LYS A 38 -4.13 16.00 8.15
C LYS A 38 -3.51 14.61 8.11
N VAL A 39 -2.20 14.58 7.95
CA VAL A 39 -1.43 13.33 7.96
C VAL A 39 -1.49 12.75 9.38
N PRO A 40 -1.85 11.46 9.55
CA PRO A 40 -1.73 10.76 10.83
C PRO A 40 -0.32 10.86 11.42
N GLU A 41 -0.19 10.84 12.75
CA GLU A 41 1.09 11.13 13.41
C GLU A 41 2.20 10.13 13.05
N ASP A 42 1.88 8.85 13.01
CA ASP A 42 2.79 7.78 12.56
C ASP A 42 3.26 8.00 11.12
N LEU A 43 2.36 8.34 10.21
CA LEU A 43 2.73 8.68 8.83
C LEU A 43 3.56 9.97 8.78
N TYR A 44 3.27 10.98 9.61
CA TYR A 44 4.07 12.19 9.72
C TYR A 44 5.50 11.87 10.16
N THR A 45 5.69 10.96 11.12
CA THR A 45 7.04 10.55 11.55
C THR A 45 7.86 9.95 10.41
N LEU A 46 7.20 9.22 9.48
CA LEU A 46 7.83 8.62 8.31
C LEU A 46 8.17 9.66 7.23
N ILE A 47 7.21 10.52 6.86
CA ILE A 47 7.36 11.39 5.68
C ILE A 47 7.81 12.82 6.00
N ARG A 48 7.77 13.21 7.28
CA ARG A 48 8.07 14.57 7.79
C ARG A 48 7.32 15.69 7.06
N ARG A 49 6.09 15.42 6.65
CA ARG A 49 5.19 16.36 5.95
C ARG A 49 3.81 16.38 6.60
N ARG A 50 3.30 17.57 6.89
CA ARG A 50 1.99 17.77 7.54
C ARG A 50 0.79 17.61 6.61
N LYS A 51 1.02 17.67 5.29
CA LYS A 51 0.01 17.50 4.25
C LYS A 51 0.50 16.50 3.22
N ALA A 52 -0.35 15.54 2.89
CA ALA A 52 -0.15 14.58 1.82
C ALA A 52 -1.50 14.21 1.21
N VAL A 53 -1.51 13.85 -0.06
CA VAL A 53 -2.71 13.30 -0.69
C VAL A 53 -2.87 11.88 -0.19
N LEU A 54 -3.94 11.57 0.54
CA LEU A 54 -4.22 10.20 0.99
C LEU A 54 -5.25 9.53 0.09
N ARG A 55 -5.01 8.26 -0.25
CA ARG A 55 -5.93 7.46 -1.05
C ARG A 55 -6.33 6.18 -0.34
N ALA A 56 -7.56 5.73 -0.59
CA ALA A 56 -8.05 4.45 -0.11
C ALA A 56 -7.51 3.28 -0.94
N SER A 57 -7.35 3.51 -2.25
CA SER A 57 -6.83 2.55 -3.22
C SER A 57 -6.03 3.24 -4.32
N LEU A 58 -5.20 2.45 -5.01
CA LEU A 58 -4.41 2.85 -6.16
C LEU A 58 -4.46 1.74 -7.20
N LYS A 59 -4.80 2.09 -8.44
CA LYS A 59 -4.58 1.22 -9.59
C LYS A 59 -3.24 1.60 -10.23
N PHE A 60 -2.34 0.63 -10.35
CA PHE A 60 -1.02 0.79 -10.94
C PHE A 60 -0.71 -0.46 -11.77
N ASP A 61 -0.33 -0.28 -13.04
CA ASP A 61 -0.08 -1.37 -14.01
C ASP A 61 -1.17 -2.44 -14.03
N GLY A 62 -2.44 -2.01 -14.02
CA GLY A 62 -3.59 -2.91 -14.04
C GLY A 62 -3.94 -3.54 -12.68
N ILE A 63 -3.03 -3.52 -11.72
CA ILE A 63 -3.16 -4.10 -10.39
C ILE A 63 -3.80 -3.08 -9.43
N ILE A 64 -4.70 -3.55 -8.56
CA ILE A 64 -5.37 -2.72 -7.55
C ILE A 64 -4.73 -2.97 -6.19
N TYR A 65 -4.17 -1.91 -5.63
CA TYR A 65 -3.68 -1.86 -4.25
C TYR A 65 -4.66 -1.09 -3.37
N SER A 66 -4.81 -1.53 -2.13
CA SER A 66 -5.69 -0.88 -1.14
C SER A 66 -5.00 -0.80 0.21
N ARG A 67 -5.42 0.16 1.04
CA ARG A 67 -5.06 0.14 2.47
C ARG A 67 -5.69 -1.07 3.15
N ALA A 68 -5.05 -1.57 4.21
CA ALA A 68 -5.57 -2.66 5.04
C ALA A 68 -6.97 -2.33 5.59
N SER A 69 -7.19 -1.08 5.99
CA SER A 69 -8.49 -0.59 6.48
C SER A 69 -9.58 -0.50 5.40
N THR A 70 -9.23 -0.68 4.13
CA THR A 70 -10.16 -0.58 2.99
C THR A 70 -10.42 -1.95 2.38
N HIS A 71 -9.37 -2.73 2.14
CA HIS A 71 -9.50 -4.10 1.66
C HIS A 71 -8.24 -4.90 2.02
N LEU A 72 -8.38 -5.86 2.91
CA LEU A 72 -7.25 -6.59 3.48
C LEU A 72 -6.44 -7.33 2.41
N GLY A 73 -7.07 -8.07 1.50
CA GLY A 73 -6.38 -8.85 0.45
C GLY A 73 -5.45 -7.98 -0.42
N ASN A 74 -6.02 -6.97 -1.08
CA ASN A 74 -5.28 -5.99 -1.89
C ASN A 74 -4.25 -5.13 -1.13
N SER A 75 -4.18 -5.25 0.21
CA SER A 75 -3.16 -4.58 1.03
C SER A 75 -1.94 -5.46 1.32
N GLN A 76 -2.04 -6.78 1.14
CA GLN A 76 -0.95 -7.72 1.41
C GLN A 76 -0.02 -7.78 0.20
N ILE A 77 1.21 -7.29 0.34
CA ILE A 77 2.17 -7.18 -0.76
C ILE A 77 3.54 -7.74 -0.39
N LEU A 78 4.22 -8.33 -1.38
CA LEU A 78 5.65 -8.60 -1.35
C LEU A 78 6.38 -7.45 -2.05
N PHE A 79 7.47 -6.96 -1.48
CA PHE A 79 8.27 -5.91 -2.11
C PHE A 79 9.77 -6.14 -1.89
N TYR A 80 10.58 -5.61 -2.81
CA TYR A 80 12.03 -5.58 -2.68
C TYR A 80 12.44 -4.46 -1.71
N PRO A 81 13.10 -4.76 -0.58
CA PRO A 81 13.62 -3.74 0.33
C PRO A 81 14.51 -2.73 -0.41
N ASP A 82 14.28 -1.44 -0.20
CA ASP A 82 14.97 -0.33 -0.89
C ASP A 82 14.93 -0.39 -2.44
N GLY A 83 14.07 -1.25 -3.01
CA GLY A 83 14.02 -1.54 -4.44
C GLY A 83 15.15 -2.43 -4.95
N ASP A 84 15.95 -3.02 -4.07
CA ASP A 84 17.05 -3.90 -4.44
C ASP A 84 16.54 -5.30 -4.82
N ARG A 85 16.60 -5.60 -6.13
CA ARG A 85 16.15 -6.87 -6.70
C ARG A 85 17.09 -8.05 -6.39
N SER A 86 18.26 -7.81 -5.81
CA SER A 86 19.16 -8.87 -5.34
C SER A 86 18.73 -9.43 -3.97
N LEU A 87 17.91 -8.68 -3.23
CA LEU A 87 17.38 -9.10 -1.93
C LEU A 87 16.09 -9.91 -2.07
N THR A 88 15.83 -10.78 -1.10
CA THR A 88 14.56 -11.52 -1.05
C THR A 88 13.39 -10.56 -0.77
N PRO A 89 12.29 -10.66 -1.53
CA PRO A 89 11.08 -9.88 -1.26
C PRO A 89 10.56 -10.15 0.15
N VAL A 90 10.11 -9.08 0.83
CA VAL A 90 9.57 -9.16 2.19
C VAL A 90 8.07 -8.89 2.20
N PRO A 91 7.28 -9.63 3.00
CA PRO A 91 5.85 -9.42 3.09
C PRO A 91 5.49 -8.24 3.99
N ALA A 92 4.55 -7.42 3.55
CA ALA A 92 4.02 -6.30 4.32
C ALA A 92 2.55 -6.04 4.02
N SER A 93 1.92 -5.27 4.92
CA SER A 93 0.57 -4.75 4.74
C SER A 93 0.60 -3.24 4.50
N ILE A 94 -0.11 -2.77 3.48
CA ILE A 94 -0.25 -1.35 3.16
C ILE A 94 -1.15 -0.69 4.20
N ILE A 95 -0.59 0.19 5.03
CA ILE A 95 -1.35 0.97 6.01
C ILE A 95 -1.87 2.26 5.37
N TYR A 96 -1.00 2.95 4.62
CA TYR A 96 -1.36 4.18 3.91
C TYR A 96 -0.92 4.14 2.46
N ILE A 97 -1.77 4.71 1.60
CA ILE A 97 -1.40 5.06 0.23
C ILE A 97 -1.39 6.59 0.20
N TYR A 98 -0.23 7.16 -0.11
CA TYR A 98 -0.05 8.61 -0.08
C TYR A 98 0.68 9.12 -1.32
N GLY A 99 0.32 10.33 -1.73
CA GLY A 99 0.93 11.04 -2.85
C GLY A 99 1.78 12.21 -2.35
N THR A 100 2.90 12.43 -3.02
CA THR A 100 3.68 13.65 -2.89
C THR A 100 3.01 14.79 -3.67
N THR A 101 3.46 16.02 -3.45
CA THR A 101 3.00 17.21 -4.19
C THR A 101 3.29 17.14 -5.68
N THR A 102 4.25 16.31 -6.11
CA THR A 102 4.57 16.07 -7.53
C THR A 102 3.67 14.99 -8.16
N GLY A 103 2.74 14.41 -7.40
CA GLY A 103 1.80 13.38 -7.87
C GLY A 103 2.34 11.95 -7.81
N GLU A 104 3.61 11.75 -7.46
CA GLU A 104 4.16 10.41 -7.25
C GLU A 104 3.52 9.76 -6.03
N MET A 105 2.97 8.56 -6.23
CA MET A 105 2.31 7.77 -5.19
C MET A 105 3.32 6.82 -4.55
N SER A 106 3.16 6.59 -3.24
CA SER A 106 3.95 5.64 -2.46
C SER A 106 3.07 4.96 -1.41
N PHE A 107 3.58 3.86 -0.87
CA PHE A 107 2.96 3.14 0.23
C PHE A 107 3.72 3.42 1.52
N ALA A 108 2.97 3.51 2.62
CA ALA A 108 3.50 3.31 3.96
C ALA A 108 3.01 1.95 4.44
N VAL A 109 3.93 1.05 4.73
CA VAL A 109 3.65 -0.35 5.01
C VAL A 109 4.15 -0.74 6.39
N GLN A 110 3.62 -1.82 6.95
CA GLN A 110 4.20 -2.51 8.09
C GLN A 110 4.56 -3.93 7.67
N ARG A 111 5.81 -4.35 7.90
CA ARG A 111 6.29 -5.69 7.57
C ARG A 111 5.63 -6.74 8.46
N HIS A 112 5.40 -7.93 7.92
CA HIS A 112 5.13 -9.09 8.77
C HIS A 112 6.43 -9.48 9.48
N LEU A 113 6.34 -9.76 10.78
CA LEU A 113 7.52 -10.16 11.53
C LEU A 113 7.91 -11.60 11.15
N PRO A 114 9.19 -11.85 10.79
CA PRO A 114 9.66 -13.21 10.58
C PRO A 114 9.57 -13.99 11.89
N LEU A 115 9.33 -15.29 11.79
CA LEU A 115 9.51 -16.18 12.92
C LEU A 115 10.91 -16.77 12.86
N ASP A 116 11.61 -16.75 13.99
CA ASP A 116 12.88 -17.46 14.16
C ASP A 116 12.59 -18.94 14.39
N ILE A 117 12.17 -19.62 13.31
CA ILE A 117 11.83 -21.03 13.36
C ILE A 117 12.84 -21.78 12.50
N HIS A 118 13.69 -22.56 13.16
CA HIS A 118 14.59 -23.52 12.51
C HIS A 118 13.86 -24.64 11.75
N ASN A 119 12.53 -24.72 11.86
CA ASN A 119 11.70 -25.81 11.35
C ASN A 119 10.40 -25.29 10.68
N ASP A 120 10.52 -24.42 9.67
CA ASP A 120 9.36 -24.04 8.87
C ASP A 120 8.82 -25.30 8.15
N PRO A 121 7.57 -25.74 8.39
CA PRO A 121 7.04 -26.96 7.80
C PRO A 121 6.92 -26.90 6.28
N PHE A 122 6.97 -25.70 5.68
CA PHE A 122 6.95 -25.53 4.24
C PHE A 122 8.34 -25.63 3.61
N SER A 123 9.42 -25.61 4.41
CA SER A 123 10.80 -25.73 3.90
C SER A 123 11.08 -27.04 3.14
N MET A 124 10.33 -28.11 3.45
CA MET A 124 10.42 -29.39 2.75
C MET A 124 9.74 -29.41 1.37
N TYR A 125 9.01 -28.35 1.00
CA TYR A 125 8.27 -28.23 -0.26
C TYR A 125 8.81 -27.04 -1.08
N PRO A 126 9.97 -27.16 -1.74
CA PRO A 126 10.59 -26.05 -2.45
C PRO A 126 9.72 -25.46 -3.57
N ASP A 127 8.87 -26.28 -4.18
CA ASP A 127 7.94 -25.88 -5.26
C ASP A 127 6.66 -25.21 -4.72
N PHE A 128 6.49 -25.11 -3.41
CA PHE A 128 5.35 -24.47 -2.77
C PHE A 128 5.82 -23.23 -2.00
N PRO A 129 5.61 -22.01 -2.54
CA PRO A 129 6.21 -20.77 -2.01
C PRO A 129 5.48 -20.23 -0.76
N ALA A 130 5.13 -21.12 0.16
CA ALA A 130 4.58 -20.80 1.46
C ALA A 130 5.69 -20.70 2.50
N LYS A 131 5.51 -19.79 3.46
CA LYS A 131 6.43 -19.60 4.57
C LYS A 131 5.68 -19.17 5.83
N LEU A 132 6.17 -19.59 7.00
CA LEU A 132 5.64 -19.16 8.28
C LEU A 132 6.14 -17.76 8.67
N TYR A 133 5.20 -16.96 9.18
CA TYR A 133 5.42 -15.62 9.72
C TYR A 133 4.61 -15.43 10.99
N SER A 134 4.95 -14.40 11.77
CA SER A 134 4.14 -14.01 12.90
C SER A 134 2.82 -13.44 12.40
N THR A 135 1.77 -13.57 13.20
CA THR A 135 0.54 -12.81 12.97
C THR A 135 0.72 -11.31 13.18
N ASN A 136 1.76 -10.91 13.93
CA ASN A 136 2.05 -9.54 14.28
C ASN A 136 2.81 -8.82 13.16
N LEU A 137 2.46 -7.55 12.98
CA LEU A 137 3.18 -6.63 12.11
C LEU A 137 4.23 -5.86 12.90
N GLN A 138 5.30 -5.47 12.23
CA GLN A 138 6.27 -4.54 12.75
C GLN A 138 5.58 -3.20 13.07
N SER A 139 5.90 -2.63 14.23
CA SER A 139 5.26 -1.39 14.71
C SER A 139 5.58 -0.17 13.84
N SER A 140 6.81 -0.08 13.34
CA SER A 140 7.27 1.02 12.50
C SER A 140 6.71 0.96 11.09
N LEU A 141 6.28 2.10 10.57
CA LEU A 141 5.97 2.24 9.15
C LEU A 141 7.26 2.32 8.32
N GLU A 142 7.18 1.77 7.12
CA GLU A 142 8.23 1.86 6.11
C GLU A 142 7.68 2.45 4.81
N LYS A 143 8.49 3.28 4.16
CA LYS A 143 8.15 3.84 2.86
C LYS A 143 8.53 2.86 1.76
N VAL A 144 7.56 2.52 0.91
CA VAL A 144 7.74 1.64 -0.25
C VAL A 144 7.26 2.35 -1.50
N LYS A 145 8.09 2.37 -2.55
CA LYS A 145 7.65 2.83 -3.88
C LYS A 145 6.77 1.77 -4.52
N VAL A 146 5.78 2.19 -5.28
CA VAL A 146 4.85 1.26 -5.96
C VAL A 146 5.61 0.31 -6.89
N SER A 147 6.67 0.80 -7.55
CA SER A 147 7.53 0.00 -8.45
C SER A 147 8.43 -1.02 -7.75
N TRP A 148 8.51 -1.00 -6.42
CA TRP A 148 9.26 -2.00 -5.65
C TRP A 148 8.43 -3.23 -5.31
N VAL A 149 7.11 -3.15 -5.52
CA VAL A 149 6.18 -4.25 -5.23
C VAL A 149 6.31 -5.32 -6.30
N VAL A 150 6.50 -6.55 -5.84
CA VAL A 150 6.58 -7.76 -6.69
C VAL A 150 5.18 -8.23 -7.04
N GLY A 151 4.30 -8.29 -6.04
CA GLY A 151 2.95 -8.80 -6.20
C GLY A 151 2.23 -8.89 -4.87
N HIS A 152 1.04 -9.48 -4.91
CA HIS A 152 0.25 -9.78 -3.73
C HIS A 152 0.61 -11.15 -3.15
N PHE A 153 0.26 -11.34 -1.88
CA PHE A 153 0.31 -12.66 -1.26
C PHE A 153 -1.01 -12.99 -0.56
N ALA A 154 -1.29 -14.29 -0.42
CA ALA A 154 -2.35 -14.78 0.43
C ALA A 154 -1.82 -15.02 1.84
N ARG A 155 -2.64 -14.71 2.84
CA ARG A 155 -2.32 -14.89 4.25
C ARG A 155 -3.38 -15.76 4.92
N TRP A 156 -2.94 -16.77 5.66
CA TRP A 156 -3.81 -17.57 6.51
C TRP A 156 -3.26 -17.58 7.95
N ALA A 157 -4.01 -17.03 8.90
CA ALA A 157 -3.68 -17.14 10.32
C ALA A 157 -4.05 -18.54 10.81
N VAL A 158 -3.03 -19.39 10.99
CA VAL A 158 -3.20 -20.78 11.45
C VAL A 158 -3.34 -20.87 12.96
N SER A 159 -2.85 -19.85 13.69
CA SER A 159 -3.06 -19.65 15.12
C SER A 159 -2.99 -18.15 15.45
N ASP A 160 -3.14 -17.79 16.72
CA ASP A 160 -3.05 -16.40 17.19
C ASP A 160 -1.66 -15.79 17.00
N SER A 161 -0.61 -16.60 16.90
CA SER A 161 0.79 -16.15 16.77
C SER A 161 1.44 -16.50 15.43
N HIS A 162 0.85 -17.43 14.65
CA HIS A 162 1.42 -17.93 13.40
C HIS A 162 0.49 -17.68 12.21
N ALA A 163 1.07 -17.17 11.12
CA ALA A 163 0.43 -17.01 9.85
C ALA A 163 1.27 -17.66 8.74
N VAL A 164 0.60 -18.33 7.81
CA VAL A 164 1.18 -18.80 6.56
C VAL A 164 1.01 -17.70 5.53
N ILE A 165 2.11 -17.35 4.87
CA ILE A 165 2.13 -16.42 3.75
C ILE A 165 2.50 -17.19 2.50
N LEU A 166 1.69 -17.05 1.45
CA LEU A 166 1.88 -17.68 0.14
C LEU A 166 1.93 -16.59 -0.93
N SER A 167 3.05 -16.48 -1.66
CA SER A 167 3.15 -15.59 -2.81
C SER A 167 2.10 -15.96 -3.86
N LEU A 168 1.36 -14.96 -4.36
CA LEU A 168 0.41 -15.14 -5.49
C LEU A 168 1.03 -14.69 -6.82
N SER A 169 2.23 -14.13 -6.76
CA SER A 169 3.01 -13.77 -7.94
C SER A 169 3.36 -15.05 -8.68
N ARG A 170 3.09 -15.09 -9.99
CA ARG A 170 3.65 -16.14 -10.85
C ARG A 170 5.09 -15.74 -11.16
N ASP A 171 6.03 -16.64 -10.89
CA ASP A 171 7.36 -16.57 -11.50
C ASP A 171 7.27 -16.76 -13.02
#